data_AF-A0A849TBD0-F1
#
_entry.id   AF-A0A849TBD0-F1
#
_cell.length_a   1.000
_cell.length_b   1.000
_cell.length_c   1.000
_cell.angle_alpha   90.00
_cell.angle_beta   90.00
_cell.angle_gamma   90.00
#
_symmetry.space_group_name_H-M   'P 1'
#
loop_
_entity.id
_entity.type
_entity.pdbx_description
1 polymer ?
#
loop_
_entity_poly.entity_id
_entity_poly.type
_entity_poly.pdbx_seq_one_letter_code
_entity_poly.pdbx_strand_id
1 'polypeptide(L)'
;MQDPLNGFDWKSLYSGYDSKCLGYAKESVYLAAFGIDRPTTDRALYYKLIKAFSKEQRALSNELIGIYEALLYWKLYSQSTSPYNLNKWFRQDVSKRKYVEENLLCLFQEIPDSLERTPSAVLDMVKWLGRFSLPGMASSGALPVRTTFLHFIFPSVVPIFDQMVLKAVGSWTTNANHNASVLKEYLPFAWDLADRYAQNCSGFEKESPIRVIDMALWVGRGK
;
A
#
# COMPACT_ATOMS: atom_id res chain seq x y z
N MET A 1 -4.26 -4.46 -20.65
CA MET A 1 -4.87 -3.47 -19.72
C MET A 1 -5.43 -2.32 -20.54
N GLN A 2 -6.52 -1.71 -20.09
CA GLN A 2 -7.18 -0.59 -20.78
C GLN A 2 -7.22 0.61 -19.83
N ASP A 3 -7.18 1.83 -20.38
CA ASP A 3 -7.32 3.08 -19.61
C ASP A 3 -8.80 3.33 -19.27
N PRO A 4 -9.22 3.17 -18.01
CA PRO A 4 -10.61 3.41 -17.61
C PRO A 4 -10.86 4.86 -17.17
N LEU A 5 -9.85 5.72 -17.22
CA LEU A 5 -9.88 7.08 -16.66
C LEU A 5 -10.18 8.16 -17.70
N ASN A 6 -10.38 7.77 -18.97
CA ASN A 6 -10.85 8.70 -19.99
C ASN A 6 -12.24 9.23 -19.61
N GLY A 7 -12.36 10.55 -19.45
CA GLY A 7 -13.59 11.20 -18.97
C GLY A 7 -13.87 11.01 -17.47
N PHE A 8 -12.89 10.60 -16.67
CA PHE A 8 -13.04 10.48 -15.22
C PHE A 8 -13.34 11.84 -14.56
N ASP A 9 -14.28 11.86 -13.60
CA ASP A 9 -14.60 13.05 -12.81
C ASP A 9 -13.58 13.24 -11.68
N TRP A 10 -12.47 13.91 -12.02
CA TRP A 10 -11.41 14.22 -11.08
C TRP A 10 -11.89 15.09 -9.91
N LYS A 11 -12.89 15.95 -10.08
CA LYS A 11 -13.36 16.86 -9.01
C LYS A 11 -13.97 16.08 -7.84
N SER A 12 -14.57 14.94 -8.12
CA SER A 12 -15.18 14.06 -7.12
C SER A 12 -14.25 12.94 -6.63
N LEU A 13 -12.95 12.95 -6.96
CA LEU A 13 -12.04 11.86 -6.64
C LEU A 13 -12.01 11.54 -5.13
N TYR A 14 -11.78 12.54 -4.28
CA TYR A 14 -11.65 12.33 -2.84
C TYR A 14 -12.96 11.85 -2.20
N SER A 15 -14.09 12.50 -2.50
CA SER A 15 -15.39 12.08 -1.96
C SER A 15 -15.79 10.70 -2.50
N GLY A 16 -15.54 10.43 -3.78
CA GLY A 16 -15.71 9.13 -4.40
C GLY A 16 -14.87 8.05 -3.73
N TYR A 17 -13.59 8.32 -3.46
CA TYR A 17 -12.70 7.38 -2.79
C TYR A 17 -13.13 7.11 -1.36
N ASP A 18 -13.33 8.16 -0.55
CA ASP A 18 -13.72 8.06 0.85
C ASP A 18 -15.06 7.30 1.01
N SER A 19 -16.03 7.50 0.09
CA SER A 19 -17.30 6.77 0.07
C SER A 19 -17.16 5.25 -0.16
N LYS A 20 -16.04 4.81 -0.77
CA LYS A 20 -15.75 3.39 -1.03
C LYS A 20 -14.98 2.73 0.12
N CYS A 21 -14.54 3.48 1.12
CA CYS A 21 -13.76 3.00 2.28
C CYS A 21 -14.66 2.64 3.49
N LEU A 22 -15.81 2.00 3.25
CA LEU A 22 -16.86 1.75 4.27
C LEU A 22 -16.43 0.83 5.43
N GLY A 23 -15.37 0.02 5.24
CA GLY A 23 -14.85 -0.89 6.28
C GLY A 23 -13.86 -0.24 7.24
N TYR A 24 -13.49 1.03 7.03
CA TYR A 24 -12.53 1.72 7.87
C TYR A 24 -13.13 2.04 9.25
N ALA A 25 -12.36 1.78 10.31
CA ALA A 25 -12.75 1.96 11.69
C ALA A 25 -11.65 2.71 12.46
N LYS A 26 -11.90 3.98 12.77
CA LYS A 26 -10.97 4.85 13.52
C LYS A 26 -10.60 4.32 14.92
N GLU A 27 -11.52 3.58 15.55
CA GLU A 27 -11.31 2.97 16.88
C GLU A 27 -10.65 1.59 16.80
N SER A 28 -10.24 1.16 15.61
CA SER A 28 -9.54 -0.11 15.42
C SER A 28 -8.33 -0.22 16.35
N VAL A 29 -8.20 -1.37 17.01
CA VAL A 29 -7.08 -1.62 17.92
C VAL A 29 -5.74 -1.54 17.20
N TYR A 30 -5.70 -1.90 15.91
CA TYR A 30 -4.52 -1.88 15.04
C TYR A 30 -3.99 -0.47 14.74
N LEU A 31 -4.69 0.58 15.19
CA LEU A 31 -4.27 1.99 15.06
C LEU A 31 -3.63 2.54 16.34
N ALA A 32 -3.30 1.68 17.32
CA ALA A 32 -2.78 2.08 18.62
C ALA A 32 -1.48 2.92 18.54
N ALA A 33 -0.63 2.68 17.54
CA ALA A 33 0.63 3.42 17.34
C ALA A 33 0.44 4.93 17.15
N PHE A 34 -0.76 5.38 16.77
CA PHE A 34 -1.07 6.80 16.60
C PHE A 34 -1.62 7.47 17.88
N GLY A 35 -1.84 6.70 18.96
CA GLY A 35 -2.21 7.22 20.27
C GLY A 35 -3.45 8.11 20.25
N ILE A 36 -3.30 9.35 20.69
CA ILE A 36 -4.35 10.38 20.69
C ILE A 36 -4.62 10.99 19.32
N ASP A 37 -3.66 10.91 18.40
CA ASP A 37 -3.71 11.49 17.06
C ASP A 37 -4.09 10.41 16.03
N ARG A 38 -5.14 9.64 16.35
CA ARG A 38 -5.65 8.57 15.47
C ARG A 38 -6.20 9.14 14.17
N PRO A 39 -5.90 8.51 13.02
CA PRO A 39 -6.53 8.91 11.77
C PRO A 39 -8.05 8.72 11.82
N THR A 40 -8.79 9.67 11.28
CA THR A 40 -10.26 9.65 11.25
C THR A 40 -10.82 9.05 9.96
N THR A 41 -9.98 8.92 8.92
CA THR A 41 -10.33 8.34 7.61
C THR A 41 -9.21 7.44 7.09
N ASP A 42 -9.53 6.58 6.13
CA ASP A 42 -8.54 5.77 5.40
C ASP A 42 -7.41 6.64 4.82
N ARG A 43 -7.78 7.74 4.17
CA ARG A 43 -6.84 8.68 3.55
C ARG A 43 -5.98 9.40 4.59
N ALA A 44 -6.53 9.75 5.75
CA ALA A 44 -5.75 10.28 6.86
C ALA A 44 -4.74 9.24 7.40
N LEU A 45 -5.13 7.96 7.44
CA LEU A 45 -4.20 6.87 7.78
C LEU A 45 -3.09 6.74 6.74
N TYR A 46 -3.42 6.82 5.46
CA TYR A 46 -2.44 6.82 4.37
C TYR A 46 -1.37 7.91 4.57
N TYR A 47 -1.75 9.15 4.85
CA TYR A 47 -0.79 10.24 5.08
C TYR A 47 0.11 10.01 6.29
N LYS A 48 -0.44 9.49 7.38
CA LYS A 48 0.34 9.16 8.58
C LYS A 48 1.33 8.03 8.31
N LEU A 49 0.92 7.01 7.55
CA LEU A 49 1.80 5.92 7.16
C LEU A 49 2.90 6.41 6.22
N ILE A 50 2.60 7.19 5.18
CA ILE A 50 3.62 7.78 4.29
C ILE A 50 4.68 8.56 5.11
N LYS A 51 4.23 9.39 6.05
CA LYS A 51 5.13 10.11 6.95
C LYS A 51 5.97 9.15 7.80
N ALA A 52 5.36 8.13 8.41
CA ALA A 52 6.06 7.20 9.29
C ALA A 52 7.08 6.30 8.56
N PHE A 53 6.83 5.97 7.29
CA PHE A 53 7.72 5.18 6.43
C PHE A 53 8.80 6.02 5.74
N SER A 54 8.75 7.35 5.85
CA SER A 54 9.81 8.24 5.38
C SER A 54 11.13 7.92 6.07
N LYS A 55 12.25 8.18 5.38
CA LYS A 55 13.60 7.88 5.89
C LYS A 55 13.87 8.54 7.23
N GLU A 56 13.44 9.79 7.37
CA GLU A 56 13.66 10.62 8.54
C GLU A 56 12.90 10.08 9.75
N GLN A 57 11.68 9.58 9.54
CA GLN A 57 10.82 9.14 10.63
C GLN A 57 11.07 7.69 11.02
N ARG A 58 11.34 6.79 10.06
CA ARG A 58 11.58 5.38 10.37
C ARG A 58 12.83 5.16 11.23
N ALA A 59 13.85 6.01 11.08
CA ALA A 59 15.06 5.96 11.91
C ALA A 59 14.83 6.40 13.37
N LEU A 60 13.74 7.14 13.63
CA LEU A 60 13.43 7.75 14.93
C LEU A 60 12.25 7.08 15.63
N SER A 61 11.57 6.14 14.98
CA SER A 61 10.32 5.57 15.47
C SER A 61 10.58 4.45 16.49
N ASN A 62 10.13 4.65 17.72
CA ASN A 62 10.07 3.60 18.74
C ASN A 62 8.86 2.67 18.58
N GLU A 63 8.00 2.92 17.58
CA GLU A 63 6.71 2.23 17.38
C GLU A 63 6.65 1.54 16.01
N LEU A 64 7.79 1.18 15.41
CA LEU A 64 7.88 0.61 14.06
C LEU A 64 6.94 -0.59 13.85
N ILE A 65 6.84 -1.47 14.84
CA ILE A 65 5.95 -2.61 14.78
C ILE A 65 4.47 -2.21 14.79
N GLY A 66 4.10 -1.18 15.54
CA GLY A 66 2.74 -0.64 15.57
C GLY A 66 2.37 0.08 14.27
N ILE A 67 3.34 0.78 13.66
CA ILE A 67 3.20 1.37 12.33
C ILE A 67 3.02 0.28 11.26
N TYR A 68 3.77 -0.82 11.35
CA TYR A 68 3.61 -1.96 10.46
C TYR A 68 2.25 -2.68 10.66
N GLU A 69 1.78 -2.81 11.90
CA GLU A 69 0.44 -3.32 12.20
C GLU A 69 -0.65 -2.43 11.56
N ALA A 70 -0.50 -1.11 11.64
CA ALA A 70 -1.40 -0.16 11.01
C ALA A 70 -1.38 -0.22 9.47
N LEU A 71 -0.21 -0.46 8.86
CA LEU A 71 -0.08 -0.72 7.42
C LEU A 71 -0.88 -1.96 7.01
N LEU A 72 -0.72 -3.06 7.73
CA LEU A 72 -1.44 -4.30 7.45
C LEU A 72 -2.95 -4.12 7.65
N TYR A 73 -3.35 -3.37 8.67
CA TYR A 73 -4.75 -2.96 8.82
C TYR A 73 -5.24 -2.18 7.60
N TRP A 74 -4.53 -1.14 7.16
CA TRP A 74 -4.89 -0.35 5.97
C TRP A 74 -5.08 -1.25 4.73
N LYS A 75 -4.16 -2.20 4.51
CA LYS A 75 -4.25 -3.10 3.35
C LYS A 75 -5.42 -4.09 3.43
N LEU A 76 -5.79 -4.52 4.62
CA LEU A 76 -6.60 -5.73 4.79
C LEU A 76 -7.97 -5.50 5.43
N TYR A 77 -8.32 -4.31 5.92
CA TYR A 77 -9.61 -4.08 6.60
C TYR A 77 -10.81 -4.32 5.68
N SER A 78 -10.62 -4.21 4.36
CA SER A 78 -11.65 -4.52 3.36
C SER A 78 -11.83 -6.02 3.11
N GLN A 79 -10.99 -6.87 3.72
CA GLN A 79 -11.03 -8.33 3.60
C GLN A 79 -11.64 -8.95 4.87
N SER A 80 -12.66 -9.78 4.70
CA SER A 80 -13.46 -10.35 5.79
C SER A 80 -12.69 -11.30 6.75
N THR A 81 -11.51 -11.79 6.38
CA THR A 81 -10.75 -12.81 7.14
C THR A 81 -9.50 -12.29 7.85
N SER A 82 -9.15 -11.01 7.70
CA SER A 82 -7.85 -10.47 8.12
C SER A 82 -7.62 -10.23 9.64
N PRO A 83 -8.60 -9.77 10.44
CA PRO A 83 -8.34 -9.32 11.82
C PRO A 83 -7.77 -10.41 12.74
N TYR A 84 -8.17 -11.67 12.55
CA TYR A 84 -7.83 -12.76 13.45
C TYR A 84 -6.32 -13.09 13.45
N ASN A 85 -5.68 -13.03 12.28
CA ASN A 85 -4.27 -13.38 12.14
C ASN A 85 -3.34 -12.25 12.64
N LEU A 86 -3.73 -10.98 12.49
CA LEU A 86 -2.91 -9.85 12.96
C LEU A 86 -2.80 -9.84 14.48
N ASN A 87 -3.90 -10.10 15.20
CA ASN A 87 -3.91 -10.11 16.66
C ASN A 87 -2.93 -11.15 17.24
N LYS A 88 -2.90 -12.36 16.65
CA LYS A 88 -1.99 -13.44 17.07
C LYS A 88 -0.51 -13.07 16.92
N TRP A 89 -0.13 -12.39 15.85
CA TRP A 89 1.27 -12.05 15.57
C TRP A 89 1.78 -10.87 16.40
N PHE A 90 0.94 -9.86 16.62
CA PHE A 90 1.41 -8.58 17.18
C PHE A 90 1.11 -8.39 18.67
N ARG A 91 0.12 -9.12 19.23
CA ARG A 91 -0.42 -8.81 20.57
C ARG A 91 -0.41 -9.98 21.53
N GLN A 92 -0.58 -11.21 21.05
CA GLN A 92 -0.69 -12.38 21.94
C GLN A 92 0.67 -13.06 22.23
N ASP A 93 1.66 -12.90 21.35
CA ASP A 93 2.94 -13.62 21.44
C ASP A 93 4.11 -12.63 21.44
N VAL A 94 4.68 -12.39 22.63
CA VAL A 94 5.78 -11.42 22.84
C VAL A 94 7.03 -11.82 22.06
N SER A 95 7.34 -13.12 21.98
CA SER A 95 8.50 -13.61 21.25
C SER A 95 8.37 -13.38 19.75
N LYS A 96 7.18 -13.65 19.18
CA LYS A 96 6.91 -13.33 17.77
C LYS A 96 6.93 -11.83 17.51
N ARG A 97 6.36 -11.03 18.41
CA ARG A 97 6.40 -9.56 18.31
C ARG A 97 7.84 -9.07 18.20
N LYS A 98 8.71 -9.50 19.13
CA LYS A 98 10.13 -9.13 19.13
C LYS A 98 10.85 -9.59 17.86
N TYR A 99 10.60 -10.82 17.41
CA TYR A 99 11.16 -11.34 16.16
C TYR A 99 10.76 -10.49 14.94
N VAL A 100 9.49 -10.08 14.86
CA VAL A 100 9.00 -9.22 13.77
C VAL A 100 9.65 -7.83 13.82
N GLU A 101 9.79 -7.27 15.01
CA GLU A 101 10.46 -5.99 15.23
C GLU A 101 11.93 -6.03 14.78
N GLU A 102 12.69 -7.05 15.18
CA GLU A 102 14.08 -7.25 14.73
C GLU A 102 14.18 -7.39 13.21
N ASN A 103 13.28 -8.16 12.59
CA ASN A 103 13.25 -8.30 11.12
C ASN A 103 12.89 -6.99 10.41
N LEU A 104 11.98 -6.17 10.96
CA LEU A 104 11.66 -4.85 10.42
C LEU A 104 12.86 -3.90 10.52
N LEU A 105 13.59 -3.93 11.64
CA LEU A 105 14.80 -3.13 11.81
C LEU A 105 15.87 -3.49 10.77
N CYS A 106 16.16 -4.79 10.60
CA CYS A 106 17.10 -5.24 9.56
C CYS A 106 16.63 -4.82 8.16
N LEU A 107 15.33 -4.98 7.85
CA LEU A 107 14.77 -4.56 6.58
C LEU A 107 15.00 -3.07 6.33
N PHE A 108 14.67 -2.20 7.29
CA PHE A 108 14.83 -0.75 7.12
C PHE A 108 16.29 -0.28 7.07
N GLN A 109 17.22 -1.05 7.62
CA GLN A 109 18.66 -0.80 7.48
C GLN A 109 19.18 -1.15 6.08
N GLU A 110 18.61 -2.18 5.45
CA GLU A 110 19.08 -2.68 4.16
C GLU A 110 18.28 -2.15 2.95
N ILE A 111 17.12 -1.52 3.17
CA ILE A 111 16.32 -0.96 2.08
C ILE A 111 17.00 0.29 1.50
N PRO A 112 17.10 0.42 0.16
CA PRO A 112 17.74 1.58 -0.44
C PRO A 112 16.96 2.86 -0.21
N ASP A 113 17.65 3.99 -0.32
CA ASP A 113 17.05 5.32 -0.20
C ASP A 113 16.17 5.70 -1.40
N SER A 114 16.48 5.14 -2.57
CA SER A 114 15.74 5.37 -3.81
C SER A 114 15.51 4.05 -4.54
N LEU A 115 14.46 4.05 -5.36
CA LEU A 115 14.13 2.94 -6.24
C LEU A 115 13.96 3.47 -7.65
N GLU A 116 14.61 2.84 -8.61
CA GLU A 116 14.49 3.23 -10.01
C GLU A 116 13.07 2.92 -10.53
N ARG A 117 12.53 3.82 -11.36
CA ARG A 117 11.25 3.63 -12.05
C ARG A 117 11.40 2.69 -13.26
N THR A 118 11.85 1.46 -13.01
CA THR A 118 11.97 0.38 -14.00
C THR A 118 11.29 -0.90 -13.51
N PRO A 119 10.65 -1.71 -14.37
CA PRO A 119 9.94 -2.89 -13.92
C PRO A 119 10.86 -3.92 -13.24
N SER A 120 12.10 -4.04 -13.72
CA SER A 120 13.12 -4.91 -13.13
C SER A 120 13.47 -4.49 -11.70
N ALA A 121 13.77 -3.21 -11.45
CA ALA A 121 14.14 -2.74 -10.12
C ALA A 121 13.02 -2.99 -9.09
N VAL A 122 11.76 -2.73 -9.46
CA VAL A 122 10.61 -2.98 -8.57
C VAL A 122 10.42 -4.48 -8.32
N LEU A 123 10.51 -5.33 -9.35
CA LEU A 123 10.35 -6.78 -9.21
C LEU A 123 11.47 -7.42 -8.37
N ASP A 124 12.71 -6.97 -8.56
CA ASP A 124 13.85 -7.43 -7.78
C ASP A 124 13.70 -7.03 -6.31
N MET A 125 13.25 -5.80 -6.05
CA MET A 125 12.94 -5.33 -4.69
C MET A 125 11.81 -6.14 -4.04
N VAL A 126 10.73 -6.42 -4.76
CA VAL A 126 9.63 -7.29 -4.30
C VAL A 126 10.13 -8.70 -3.96
N LYS A 127 10.99 -9.28 -4.81
CA LYS A 127 11.56 -10.60 -4.58
C LYS A 127 12.47 -10.60 -3.36
N TRP A 128 13.33 -9.59 -3.24
CA TRP A 128 14.23 -9.38 -2.11
C TRP A 128 13.48 -9.25 -0.78
N LEU A 129 12.36 -8.53 -0.74
CA LEU A 129 11.51 -8.42 0.46
C LEU A 129 11.01 -9.78 0.98
N GLY A 130 10.91 -10.78 0.11
CA GLY A 130 10.48 -12.13 0.48
C GLY A 130 11.45 -12.87 1.42
N ARG A 131 12.69 -12.40 1.58
CA ARG A 131 13.65 -12.99 2.53
C ARG A 131 13.34 -12.66 4.00
N PHE A 132 12.57 -11.60 4.24
CA PHE A 132 12.18 -11.20 5.60
C PHE A 132 10.90 -11.94 6.00
N SER A 133 10.94 -12.63 7.14
CA SER A 133 9.82 -13.43 7.64
C SER A 133 8.79 -12.55 8.37
N LEU A 134 8.23 -11.59 7.64
CA LEU A 134 7.26 -10.62 8.17
C LEU A 134 5.81 -11.06 7.90
N PRO A 135 4.88 -10.84 8.85
CA PRO A 135 3.46 -11.14 8.67
C PRO A 135 2.88 -10.49 7.42
N GLY A 136 2.23 -11.29 6.56
CA GLY A 136 1.66 -10.82 5.30
C GLY A 136 2.68 -10.65 4.16
N MET A 137 3.98 -10.66 4.42
CA MET A 137 5.04 -10.51 3.41
C MET A 137 5.85 -11.79 3.11
N ALA A 138 5.83 -12.79 3.98
CA ALA A 138 6.67 -14.00 3.80
C ALA A 138 6.20 -14.94 2.67
N SER A 139 4.90 -15.10 2.46
CA SER A 139 4.37 -16.11 1.53
C SER A 139 4.68 -15.83 0.05
N SER A 140 4.70 -16.86 -0.80
CA SER A 140 4.82 -16.69 -2.26
C SER A 140 3.68 -15.85 -2.86
N GLY A 141 2.50 -15.89 -2.25
CA GLY A 141 1.35 -15.06 -2.60
C GLY A 141 1.36 -13.65 -2.00
N ALA A 142 2.41 -13.22 -1.31
CA ALA A 142 2.42 -11.93 -0.61
C ALA A 142 2.59 -10.68 -1.51
N LEU A 143 2.54 -10.85 -2.83
CA LEU A 143 2.78 -9.79 -3.81
C LEU A 143 1.96 -8.50 -3.54
N PRO A 144 0.66 -8.55 -3.21
CA PRO A 144 -0.11 -7.35 -2.90
C PRO A 144 0.36 -6.60 -1.65
N VAL A 145 0.86 -7.31 -0.64
CA VAL A 145 1.33 -6.70 0.61
C VAL A 145 2.72 -6.11 0.40
N ARG A 146 3.62 -6.83 -0.29
CA ARG A 146 4.97 -6.35 -0.61
C ARG A 146 4.95 -5.08 -1.45
N THR A 147 4.11 -5.03 -2.48
CA THR A 147 3.93 -3.82 -3.31
C THR A 147 3.33 -2.68 -2.51
N THR A 148 2.36 -2.94 -1.63
CA THR A 148 1.80 -1.92 -0.74
C THR A 148 2.86 -1.38 0.22
N PHE A 149 3.67 -2.25 0.84
CA PHE A 149 4.79 -1.85 1.69
C PHE A 149 5.76 -0.94 0.92
N LEU A 150 6.16 -1.35 -0.29
CA LEU A 150 7.05 -0.53 -1.13
C LEU A 150 6.40 0.78 -1.57
N HIS A 151 5.09 0.82 -1.82
CA HIS A 151 4.39 2.06 -2.13
C HIS A 151 4.51 3.09 -0.99
N PHE A 152 4.44 2.66 0.27
CA PHE A 152 4.60 3.60 1.39
C PHE A 152 6.02 4.16 1.52
N ILE A 153 7.01 3.49 0.95
CA ILE A 153 8.43 3.91 0.96
C ILE A 153 8.77 4.70 -0.31
N PHE A 154 8.23 4.29 -1.45
CA PHE A 154 8.47 4.84 -2.77
C PHE A 154 7.14 5.17 -3.49
N PRO A 155 6.31 6.10 -2.95
CA PRO A 155 4.96 6.35 -3.44
C PRO A 155 4.91 6.95 -4.85
N SER A 156 6.02 7.51 -5.32
CA SER A 156 6.18 8.05 -6.68
C SER A 156 6.69 7.01 -7.69
N VAL A 157 6.98 5.78 -7.23
CA VAL A 157 7.55 4.72 -8.07
C VAL A 157 6.68 3.47 -8.08
N VAL A 158 6.25 2.98 -6.92
CA VAL A 158 5.54 1.71 -6.82
C VAL A 158 4.04 1.97 -6.69
N PRO A 159 3.20 1.63 -7.67
CA PRO A 159 1.74 1.72 -7.53
C PRO A 159 1.21 0.66 -6.57
N ILE A 160 0.04 0.91 -5.99
CA ILE A 160 -0.69 -0.15 -5.28
C ILE A 160 -1.06 -1.24 -6.28
N PHE A 161 -0.67 -2.48 -5.98
CA PHE A 161 -1.02 -3.65 -6.78
C PHE A 161 -2.02 -4.51 -6.01
N ASP A 162 -3.29 -4.37 -6.34
CA ASP A 162 -4.37 -5.15 -5.75
C ASP A 162 -5.41 -5.58 -6.77
N GLN A 163 -6.32 -6.44 -6.32
CA GLN A 163 -7.34 -7.00 -7.18
C GLN A 163 -8.30 -5.94 -7.74
N MET A 164 -8.60 -4.89 -6.99
CA MET A 164 -9.57 -3.86 -7.37
C MET A 164 -9.01 -2.91 -8.42
N VAL A 165 -7.75 -2.50 -8.31
CA VAL A 165 -7.09 -1.70 -9.36
C VAL A 165 -6.91 -2.52 -10.64
N LEU A 166 -6.61 -3.82 -10.51
CA LEU A 166 -6.54 -4.73 -11.66
C LEU A 166 -7.91 -4.94 -12.33
N LYS A 167 -8.98 -4.96 -11.53
CA LYS A 167 -10.35 -4.97 -12.04
C LYS A 167 -10.65 -3.78 -12.91
N ALA A 168 -10.28 -2.58 -12.45
CA ALA A 168 -10.55 -1.33 -13.15
C ALA A 168 -9.89 -1.28 -14.53
N VAL A 169 -8.70 -1.86 -14.67
CA VAL A 169 -7.93 -1.84 -15.93
C VAL A 169 -8.20 -3.06 -16.84
N GLY A 170 -9.23 -3.83 -16.53
CA GLY A 170 -9.65 -5.01 -17.31
C GLY A 170 -8.70 -6.21 -17.21
N SER A 171 -7.84 -6.28 -16.19
CA SER A 171 -6.88 -7.37 -15.96
C SER A 171 -7.32 -8.25 -14.77
N TRP A 172 -8.59 -8.66 -14.77
CA TRP A 172 -9.17 -9.48 -13.72
C TRP A 172 -9.18 -10.95 -14.13
N THR A 173 -8.12 -11.67 -13.78
CA THR A 173 -8.11 -13.14 -13.76
C THR A 173 -7.92 -13.63 -12.33
N THR A 174 -8.28 -14.89 -12.07
CA THR A 174 -8.05 -15.52 -10.77
C THR A 174 -6.57 -15.40 -10.39
N ASN A 175 -6.29 -14.84 -9.21
CA ASN A 175 -4.93 -14.62 -8.69
C ASN A 175 -4.03 -13.67 -9.51
N ALA A 176 -4.59 -12.79 -10.34
CA ALA A 176 -3.80 -11.82 -11.12
C ALA A 176 -2.88 -10.95 -10.25
N ASN A 177 -3.38 -10.51 -9.08
CA ASN A 177 -2.63 -9.73 -8.09
C ASN A 177 -1.53 -10.52 -7.35
N HIS A 178 -1.39 -11.82 -7.63
CA HIS A 178 -0.33 -12.68 -7.11
C HIS A 178 0.71 -13.07 -8.18
N ASN A 179 0.53 -12.60 -9.42
CA ASN A 179 1.39 -12.95 -10.56
C ASN A 179 2.40 -11.85 -10.86
N ALA A 180 3.70 -12.18 -10.77
CA ALA A 180 4.79 -11.25 -11.05
C ALA A 180 4.82 -10.75 -12.51
N SER A 181 4.39 -11.57 -13.48
CA SER A 181 4.28 -11.15 -14.88
C SER A 181 3.19 -10.09 -15.06
N VAL A 182 2.07 -10.22 -14.35
CA VAL A 182 1.01 -9.20 -14.36
C VAL A 182 1.50 -7.90 -13.73
N LEU A 183 2.26 -7.97 -12.62
CA LEU A 183 2.91 -6.80 -12.04
C LEU A 183 3.89 -6.14 -13.03
N LYS A 184 4.69 -6.95 -13.74
CA LYS A 184 5.65 -6.45 -14.75
C LYS A 184 4.96 -5.63 -15.84
N GLU A 185 3.77 -6.04 -16.26
CA GLU A 185 2.94 -5.31 -17.24
C GLU A 185 2.23 -4.10 -16.61
N TYR A 186 1.77 -4.23 -15.37
CA TYR A 186 1.02 -3.17 -14.68
C TYR A 186 1.88 -1.95 -14.35
N LEU A 187 3.14 -2.15 -13.99
CA LEU A 187 4.05 -1.05 -13.62
C LEU A 187 4.15 0.05 -14.70
N PRO A 188 4.59 -0.25 -15.94
CA PRO A 188 4.66 0.76 -16.99
C PRO A 188 3.27 1.33 -17.35
N PHE A 189 2.21 0.53 -17.24
CA PHE A 189 0.85 0.99 -17.49
C PHE A 189 0.40 2.03 -16.47
N ALA A 190 0.57 1.78 -15.17
CA ALA A 190 0.24 2.72 -14.10
C ALA A 190 1.09 4.00 -14.17
N TRP A 191 2.35 3.86 -14.57
CA TRP A 191 3.24 4.99 -14.83
C TRP A 191 2.78 5.86 -15.98
N ASP A 192 2.41 5.26 -17.12
CA ASP A 192 1.88 5.99 -18.26
C ASP A 192 0.58 6.72 -17.92
N LEU A 193 -0.31 6.10 -17.13
CA LEU A 193 -1.50 6.81 -16.61
C LEU A 193 -1.12 8.01 -15.74
N ALA A 194 -0.16 7.85 -14.82
CA ALA A 194 0.26 8.93 -13.94
C ALA A 194 0.88 10.11 -14.71
N ASP A 195 1.66 9.81 -15.76
CA ASP A 195 2.27 10.82 -16.62
C ASP A 195 1.22 11.50 -17.51
N ARG A 196 0.32 10.72 -18.13
CA ARG A 196 -0.76 11.21 -19.01
C ARG A 196 -1.73 12.14 -18.29
N TYR A 197 -2.10 11.81 -17.06
CA TYR A 197 -3.05 12.59 -16.25
C TYR A 197 -2.36 13.53 -15.26
N ALA A 198 -1.07 13.84 -15.43
CA ALA A 198 -0.31 14.67 -14.50
C ALA A 198 -0.96 16.04 -14.23
N GLN A 199 -1.55 16.67 -15.26
CA GLN A 199 -2.29 17.93 -15.09
C GLN A 199 -3.51 17.77 -14.17
N ASN A 200 -4.28 16.70 -14.34
CA ASN A 200 -5.41 16.39 -13.45
C ASN A 200 -4.94 16.07 -12.02
N CYS A 201 -3.77 15.47 -11.87
CA CYS A 201 -3.18 15.14 -10.57
C CYS A 201 -2.71 16.36 -9.78
N SER A 202 -2.36 17.47 -10.46
CA SER A 202 -1.75 18.66 -9.84
C SER A 202 -2.60 19.31 -8.74
N GLY A 203 -3.94 19.13 -8.76
CA GLY A 203 -4.84 19.64 -7.72
C GLY A 203 -4.83 18.86 -6.40
N PHE A 204 -4.09 17.75 -6.31
CA PHE A 204 -4.03 16.86 -5.16
C PHE A 204 -2.68 16.94 -4.45
N GLU A 205 -2.36 18.08 -3.84
CA GLU A 205 -1.03 18.43 -3.30
C GLU A 205 -0.44 17.43 -2.29
N LYS A 206 -1.26 16.63 -1.62
CA LYS A 206 -0.82 15.64 -0.61
C LYS A 206 -0.54 14.25 -1.21
N GLU A 207 -0.77 14.08 -2.50
CA GLU A 207 -0.74 12.78 -3.17
C GLU A 207 0.36 12.76 -4.23
N SER A 208 1.02 11.61 -4.40
CA SER A 208 1.81 11.39 -5.60
C SER A 208 0.88 11.19 -6.81
N PRO A 209 1.31 11.50 -8.04
CA PRO A 209 0.52 11.20 -9.23
C PRO A 209 0.09 9.72 -9.31
N ILE A 210 0.98 8.79 -8.94
CA ILE A 210 0.65 7.37 -8.86
C ILE A 210 -0.48 7.10 -7.86
N ARG A 211 -0.43 7.70 -6.68
CA ARG A 211 -1.48 7.52 -5.66
C ARG A 211 -2.83 8.07 -6.12
N VAL A 212 -2.82 9.19 -6.85
CA VAL A 212 -4.02 9.76 -7.48
C VAL A 212 -4.62 8.78 -8.49
N ILE A 213 -3.79 8.16 -9.34
CA ILE A 213 -4.23 7.10 -10.25
C ILE A 213 -4.80 5.91 -9.48
N ASP A 214 -4.12 5.42 -8.43
CA ASP A 214 -4.60 4.29 -7.63
C ASP A 214 -5.99 4.58 -7.02
N MET A 215 -6.22 5.80 -6.50
CA MET A 215 -7.54 6.22 -6.02
C MET A 215 -8.58 6.27 -7.14
N ALA A 216 -8.22 6.79 -8.31
CA ALA A 216 -9.14 6.93 -9.45
C ALA A 216 -9.55 5.55 -9.99
N LEU A 217 -8.60 4.64 -10.15
CA LEU A 217 -8.84 3.24 -10.51
C LEU A 217 -9.73 2.55 -9.47
N TRP A 218 -9.48 2.80 -8.18
CA TRP A 218 -10.35 2.30 -7.12
C TRP A 218 -11.78 2.82 -7.27
N VAL A 219 -11.99 4.11 -7.51
CA VAL A 219 -13.33 4.70 -7.70
C VAL A 219 -14.01 4.19 -8.97
N GLY A 220 -13.26 4.06 -10.06
CA GLY A 220 -13.75 3.61 -11.37
C GLY A 220 -14.06 2.11 -11.45
N ARG A 221 -13.63 1.31 -10.47
CA ARG A 221 -13.83 -0.15 -10.49
C ARG A 221 -15.31 -0.53 -10.66
N GLY A 222 -15.60 -1.37 -11.65
CA GLY A 222 -16.95 -1.90 -11.88
C GLY A 222 -17.90 -0.99 -12.64
N LYS A 223 -17.39 0.09 -13.24
CA LYS A 223 -17.98 0.66 -14.46
C LYS A 223 -17.48 -0.14 -15.67
#